data_AF-A0A5K1HG16-F1
#
_entry.id   AF-A0A5K1HG16-F1
#
_cell.length_a   1.000
_cell.length_b   1.000
_cell.length_c   1.000
_cell.angle_alpha   90.00
_cell.angle_beta   90.00
_cell.angle_gamma   90.00
#
_symmetry.space_group_name_H-M   'P 1'
#
loop_
_entity.id
_entity.type
_entity.pdbx_description
1 polymer ?
#
loop_
_entity_poly.entity_id
_entity_poly.type
_entity_poly.pdbx_seq_one_letter_code
_entity_poly.pdbx_strand_id
1 'polypeptide(L)' 'MELYIGNNKISDSNQIKSLSCLNKLIILDLSGNPISKEESYRFYTLFLLKKLKVLDGISIESPEHQQAREHFTGRLTE' A
#
# COMPACT_ATOMS: atom_id res chain seq x y z
N MET A 1 10.37 2.80 10.14
CA MET A 1 9.26 3.68 10.60
C MET A 1 7.98 2.90 10.43
N GLU A 2 7.08 2.99 11.40
CA GLU A 2 5.88 2.17 11.49
C GLU A 2 4.69 3.12 11.67
N LEU A 3 3.58 2.85 10.98
CA LEU A 3 2.36 3.64 11.05
C LEU A 3 1.16 2.71 11.23
N TYR A 4 0.44 2.89 12.34
CA TYR A 4 -0.74 2.10 12.67
C TYR A 4 -1.95 3.03 12.67
N ILE A 5 -2.80 2.88 11.66
CA ILE A 5 -4.00 3.67 11.41
C ILE A 5 -5.20 2.76 11.06
N GLY A 6 -5.20 1.54 11.61
CA GLY A 6 -6.33 0.62 11.54
C GLY A 6 -7.60 1.19 12.20
N ASN A 7 -8.75 0.62 11.83
CA ASN A 7 -10.09 0.96 12.32
C ASN A 7 -10.47 2.44 12.18
N ASN A 8 -10.01 3.08 11.10
CA ASN A 8 -10.39 4.44 10.74
C ASN A 8 -11.41 4.44 9.59
N LYS A 9 -11.70 5.63 9.05
CA LYS A 9 -12.65 5.83 7.94
C LYS A 9 -11.95 6.19 6.63
N ILE A 10 -10.79 5.58 6.38
CA ILE A 10 -10.03 5.81 5.15
C ILE A 10 -10.67 4.99 4.03
N SER A 11 -11.32 5.68 3.11
CA SER A 11 -12.01 5.05 1.97
C SER A 11 -11.39 5.45 0.64
N ASP A 12 -10.55 6.47 0.62
CA ASP A 12 -10.06 7.09 -0.61
C ASP A 12 -8.58 6.74 -0.86
N SER A 13 -8.29 6.26 -2.06
CA SER A 13 -6.94 5.86 -2.47
C SER A 13 -5.96 7.03 -2.56
N ASN A 14 -6.42 8.29 -2.72
CA ASN A 14 -5.54 9.45 -2.64
C ASN A 14 -4.95 9.62 -1.24
N GLN A 15 -5.62 9.17 -0.17
CA GLN A 15 -5.04 9.20 1.16
C GLN A 15 -3.81 8.30 1.27
N ILE A 16 -3.81 7.15 0.58
CA ILE A 16 -2.64 6.27 0.47
C ILE A 16 -1.55 6.96 -0.36
N LYS A 17 -1.93 7.67 -1.42
CA LYS A 17 -0.98 8.47 -2.22
C LYS A 17 -0.29 9.54 -1.37
N SER A 18 -0.99 10.17 -0.43
CA SER A 18 -0.38 11.12 0.52
C SER A 18 0.70 10.46 1.39
N LEU A 19 0.58 9.17 1.71
CA LEU A 19 1.59 8.41 2.45
C LEU A 19 2.88 8.17 1.65
N SER A 20 2.86 8.34 0.32
CA SER A 20 4.05 8.17 -0.53
C SER A 20 5.21 9.10 -0.17
N CYS A 21 4.96 10.21 0.52
CA CYS A 21 6.01 11.07 1.05
C CYS A 21 6.86 10.37 2.14
N LEU A 22 6.31 9.35 2.79
CA LEU A 22 6.94 8.58 3.86
C LEU A 22 7.86 7.48 3.31
N ASN A 23 8.92 7.89 2.63
CA ASN A 23 9.89 7.00 1.94
C ASN A 23 10.67 6.03 2.85
N LYS A 24 10.45 6.05 4.17
CA LYS A 24 11.11 5.18 5.17
C LYS A 24 10.09 4.32 5.95
N LEU A 25 8.82 4.30 5.50
CA LEU A 25 7.79 3.47 6.10
C LEU A 25 8.07 1.99 5.80
N ILE A 26 8.09 1.19 6.85
CA ILE A 26 8.42 -0.24 6.83
C ILE A 26 7.18 -1.07 7.20
N ILE A 27 6.37 -0.59 8.15
CA ILE A 27 5.14 -1.25 8.58
C ILE A 27 4.00 -0.25 8.46
N LEU A 28 2.91 -0.70 7.85
CA LEU A 28 1.67 0.04 7.73
C LEU A 28 0.51 -0.88 8.12
N ASP A 29 -0.36 -0.40 8.99
CA ASP A 29 -1.62 -1.05 9.30
C ASP A 29 -2.78 -0.08 9.03
N LEU A 30 -3.64 -0.48 8.12
CA LEU A 30 -4.87 0.16 7.68
C LEU A 30 -6.05 -0.83 7.81
N SER A 31 -5.85 -1.97 8.47
CA SER A 31 -6.89 -2.96 8.70
C SER A 31 -8.14 -2.34 9.33
N GLY A 32 -9.33 -2.75 8.90
CA GLY A 32 -10.58 -2.17 9.41
C GLY A 32 -10.95 -0.80 8.81
N ASN A 33 -10.18 -0.28 7.85
CA ASN A 33 -10.60 0.84 7.01
C ASN A 33 -11.39 0.34 5.78
N PRO A 34 -12.34 1.14 5.24
CA PRO A 34 -13.04 0.77 4.00
C PRO A 34 -12.11 0.46 2.82
N ILE A 35 -10.99 1.19 2.70
CA ILE A 35 -10.00 0.97 1.63
C ILE A 35 -9.37 -0.43 1.67
N SER A 36 -9.26 -1.04 2.86
CA SER A 36 -8.64 -2.36 3.00
C SER A 36 -9.49 -3.49 2.40
N LYS A 37 -10.72 -3.17 1.96
CA LYS A 37 -11.63 -4.11 1.29
C LYS A 37 -11.48 -4.10 -0.23
N GLU A 38 -10.76 -3.13 -0.80
CA GLU A 38 -10.53 -3.09 -2.24
C GLU A 38 -9.49 -4.13 -2.66
N GLU A 39 -9.72 -4.87 -3.74
CA GLU A 39 -8.79 -5.89 -4.22
C GLU A 39 -7.44 -5.27 -4.66
N SER A 40 -7.50 -4.08 -5.26
CA SER A 40 -6.34 -3.34 -5.74
C SER A 40 -5.55 -2.64 -4.63
N TYR A 41 -6.10 -2.52 -3.42
CA TYR A 41 -5.53 -1.70 -2.35
C TYR A 41 -4.11 -2.15 -1.96
N ARG A 42 -3.89 -3.45 -1.81
CA ARG A 42 -2.58 -4.01 -1.44
C ARG A 42 -1.52 -3.67 -2.49
N PHE A 43 -1.79 -4.03 -3.75
CA PHE A 43 -0.89 -3.75 -4.86
C PHE A 43 -0.66 -2.24 -5.07
N TYR A 44 -1.70 -1.43 -4.93
CA TYR A 44 -1.60 0.03 -5.04
C TYR A 44 -0.71 0.63 -3.94
N THR A 45 -0.89 0.16 -2.70
CA THR A 45 -0.08 0.58 -1.55
C THR A 45 1.39 0.19 -1.72
N LEU A 46 1.65 -1.03 -2.20
CA LEU A 46 2.99 -1.52 -2.52
C LEU A 46 3.66 -0.71 -3.62
N PHE A 47 2.91 -0.38 -4.67
CA PHE A 47 3.39 0.44 -5.79
C PHE A 47 3.84 1.83 -5.33
N LEU A 48 3.08 2.46 -4.42
CA LEU A 48 3.40 3.76 -3.85
C LEU A 48 4.52 3.68 -2.80
N LEU A 49 4.50 2.67 -1.93
CA LEU A 49 5.38 2.51 -0.76
C LEU A 49 6.41 1.40 -0.96
N LYS A 50 7.41 1.68 -1.79
CA LYS A 50 8.44 0.72 -2.23
C LYS A 50 9.32 0.12 -1.13
N LYS A 51 9.33 0.70 0.07
CA LYS A 51 10.14 0.22 1.22
C LYS A 51 9.31 -0.52 2.27
N LEU A 52 8.00 -0.65 2.04
CA LEU A 52 7.10 -1.31 2.95
C LEU A 52 7.41 -2.82 3.00
N LYS A 53 7.48 -3.38 4.19
CA LYS A 53 7.78 -4.80 4.42
C LYS A 53 6.62 -5.55 5.06
N VAL A 54 5.73 -4.84 5.76
CA VAL A 54 4.55 -5.42 6.40
C VAL A 54 3.37 -4.48 6.15
N LEU A 55 2.27 -5.05 5.65
CA LEU A 55 1.00 -4.36 5.44
C LEU A 55 -0.12 -5.14 6.12
N ASP A 56 -0.85 -4.51 7.03
CA ASP A 56 -2.00 -5.07 7.75
C ASP A 56 -1.65 -6.36 8.53
N GLY A 57 -0.44 -6.41 9.08
CA GLY A 57 0.11 -7.59 9.76
C GLY A 57 0.60 -8.70 8.83
N ILE A 58 0.48 -8.53 7.51
CA ILE A 58 0.96 -9.49 6.50
C ILE A 58 2.30 -9.04 5.95
N SER A 59 3.31 -9.90 6.09
CA SER A 59 4.63 -9.68 5.49
C SER A 59 4.54 -9.62 3.97
N ILE A 60 5.27 -8.67 3.40
CA ILE A 60 5.40 -8.48 1.96
C ILE A 60 6.71 -9.10 1.51
N GLU A 61 6.65 -9.92 0.47
CA GLU A 61 7.83 -10.50 -0.14
C GLU A 61 8.30 -9.70 -1.36
N SER A 62 9.59 -9.80 -1.68
CA SER A 62 10.21 -9.18 -2.86
C SER A 62 9.45 -9.42 -4.19
N PRO A 63 8.96 -10.65 -4.52
CA PRO A 63 8.17 -10.87 -5.73
C PRO A 63 6.84 -10.12 -5.74
N GLU A 64 6.23 -9.83 -4.58
CA GLU A 64 4.97 -9.09 -4.50
C GLU A 64 5.19 -7.61 -4.85
N HIS A 65 6.30 -7.02 -4.37
CA HIS A 65 6.73 -5.67 -4.78
C HIS A 65 6.95 -5.56 -6.29
N GLN A 66 7.58 -6.57 -6.87
CA GLN A 66 7.88 -6.60 -8.29
C GLN A 66 6.59 -6.70 -9.12
N GLN A 67 5.65 -7.58 -8.73
CA GLN A 67 4.34 -7.69 -9.35
C GLN A 67 3.52 -6.40 -9.24
N ALA A 68 3.49 -5.76 -8.06
CA ALA A 68 2.82 -4.48 -7.87
C ALA A 68 3.39 -3.40 -8.80
N ARG A 69 4.71 -3.37 -8.92
CA ARG A 69 5.38 -2.46 -9.84
C ARG A 69 4.96 -2.74 -11.28
N GLU A 70 5.08 -3.97 -11.76
CA GLU A 70 4.73 -4.34 -13.14
C GLU A 70 3.27 -4.04 -13.47
N HIS A 71 2.35 -4.31 -12.55
CA HIS A 71 0.92 -4.07 -12.72
C HIS A 71 0.59 -2.59 -12.99
N PHE A 72 1.29 -1.68 -12.31
CA PHE A 72 1.03 -0.23 -12.41
C PHE A 72 2.03 0.52 -13.29
N THR A 73 3.22 -0.02 -13.58
CA THR A 73 4.17 0.56 -14.54
C THR A 73 3.91 0.12 -15.97
N GLY A 74 3.31 -1.06 -16.19
CA GLY A 74 2.98 -1.59 -17.51
C GLY A 74 1.69 -1.03 -18.13
N ARG A 75 0.86 -0.31 -17.36
CA ARG A 75 -0.41 0.29 -17.81
C ARG A 75 -0.33 1.82 -18.00
N LEU A 76 0.81 2.33 -18.46
CA LEU A 76 1.00 3.74 -18.83
C LEU A 76 0.88 3.99 -20.35
N THR A 77 0.26 3.06 -21.08
CA THR A 77 -0.24 3.27 -22.43
C THR A 77 -1.72 2.93 -22.46
N GLU A 78 -2.56 3.91 -22.18
CA GLU A 78 -3.84 4.20 -22.86
C GLU A 78 -4.45 5.50 -22.30
#